data_AF-A0A660MGF3-F1
#
_entry.id   AF-A0A660MGF3-F1
#
_cell.length_a   1.000
_cell.length_b   1.000
_cell.length_c   1.000
_cell.angle_alpha   90.00
_cell.angle_beta   90.00
_cell.angle_gamma   90.00
#
_symmetry.space_group_name_H-M   'P 1'
#
loop_
_entity.id
_entity.type
_entity.pdbx_description
1 polymer ?
#
loop_
_entity_poly.entity_id
_entity_poly.type
_entity_poly.pdbx_seq_one_letter_code
_entity_poly.pdbx_strand_id
1 'polypeptide(L)'
;MTCYHCQQPILAGTDIHDDAGHAYCCTACRAVAAIISAHHLDQYYTVRDRPAPRPDTAYDHSHWQAYDLPDIAAQYTYRDGENNEIHLYIDGLHCAACTWLI
;
A
#
# COMPACT_ATOMS: atom_id res chain seq x y z
N MET A 1 13.81 11.12 11.30
CA MET A 1 13.03 11.42 10.07
C MET A 1 11.74 10.60 10.12
N THR A 2 10.59 11.19 9.80
CA THR A 2 9.27 10.53 9.88
C THR A 2 8.62 10.45 8.51
N CYS A 3 7.82 9.41 8.29
CA CYS A 3 7.09 9.20 7.04
C CYS A 3 6.01 10.26 6.86
N TYR A 4 5.96 10.91 5.70
CA TYR A 4 4.94 11.90 5.36
C TYR A 4 3.51 11.34 5.47
N HIS A 5 3.30 10.12 4.98
CA HIS A 5 1.98 9.51 4.96
C HIS A 5 1.55 8.97 6.33
N CYS A 6 2.29 8.04 6.95
CA CYS A 6 1.83 7.33 8.15
C CYS A 6 2.43 7.86 9.47
N GLN A 7 3.29 8.88 9.41
CA GLN A 7 3.97 9.50 10.57
C GLN A 7 4.87 8.54 11.39
N GLN A 8 5.09 7.31 10.93
CA GLN A 8 6.01 6.37 11.57
C GLN A 8 7.48 6.73 11.30
N PRO A 9 8.42 6.29 12.16
CA PRO A 9 9.85 6.44 11.91
C PRO A 9 10.27 5.79 10.58
N ILE A 10 11.18 6.45 9.88
CA ILE A 10 11.84 5.88 8.69
C ILE A 10 13.08 5.12 9.15
N LEU A 11 13.18 3.83 8.79
CA LEU A 11 14.34 3.00 9.11
C LEU A 11 15.58 3.51 8.38
N ALA A 12 16.73 3.44 9.05
CA ALA A 12 18.01 3.82 8.46
C ALA A 12 18.27 3.04 7.16
N GLY A 13 18.75 3.74 6.12
CA GLY A 13 18.97 3.17 4.79
C GLY A 13 17.73 3.16 3.88
N THR A 14 16.57 3.59 4.36
CA THR A 14 15.38 3.79 3.50
C THR A 14 15.50 5.12 2.75
N ASP A 15 15.59 5.05 1.42
CA ASP A 15 15.68 6.22 0.53
C ASP A 15 14.48 6.21 -0.44
N ILE A 16 13.32 6.64 0.06
CA ILE A 16 12.06 6.67 -0.70
C ILE A 16 11.49 8.07 -0.59
N HIS A 17 11.53 8.81 -1.69
CA HIS A 17 11.10 10.19 -1.77
C HIS A 17 10.13 10.42 -2.94
N ASP A 18 9.33 11.48 -2.84
CA ASP A 18 8.61 12.04 -3.98
C ASP A 18 9.35 13.26 -4.57
N ASP A 19 8.82 13.80 -5.66
CA ASP A 19 9.42 14.94 -6.35
C ASP A 19 9.33 16.25 -5.54
N ALA A 20 8.47 16.28 -4.51
CA ALA A 20 8.37 17.38 -3.56
C ALA A 20 9.35 17.23 -2.36
N GLY A 21 10.14 16.15 -2.33
CA GLY A 21 11.14 15.87 -1.29
C GLY A 21 10.56 15.24 -0.02
N HIS A 22 9.28 14.88 0.02
CA HIS A 22 8.72 14.17 1.17
C HIS A 22 9.32 12.76 1.26
N ALA A 23 9.61 12.33 2.49
CA ALA A 23 10.19 11.01 2.76
C ALA A 23 9.14 9.99 3.22
N TYR A 24 9.32 8.73 2.83
CA TYR A 24 8.38 7.64 3.08
C TYR A 24 9.04 6.43 3.72
N CYS A 25 8.35 5.75 4.64
CA CYS A 25 8.87 4.53 5.27
C CYS A 25 8.76 3.28 4.38
N CYS A 26 7.99 3.32 3.29
CA CYS A 26 7.87 2.26 2.30
C CYS A 26 7.24 2.78 0.99
N THR A 27 7.33 1.99 -0.07
CA THR A 27 6.74 2.29 -1.39
C THR A 27 5.22 2.41 -1.34
N ALA A 28 4.55 1.61 -0.50
CA ALA A 28 3.10 1.70 -0.32
C ALA A 28 2.66 3.07 0.23
N CYS A 29 3.40 3.64 1.19
CA CYS A 29 3.11 4.97 1.73
C CYS A 29 3.27 6.06 0.67
N ARG A 30 4.30 5.98 -0.19
CA ARG A 30 4.49 6.89 -1.33
C ARG A 30 3.34 6.78 -2.32
N ALA A 31 2.93 5.55 -2.66
CA ALA A 31 1.82 5.31 -3.59
C ALA A 31 0.50 5.88 -3.08
N VAL A 32 0.14 5.63 -1.81
CA VAL A 32 -1.09 6.16 -1.23
C VAL A 32 -1.06 7.69 -1.17
N ALA A 33 0.08 8.29 -0.80
CA ALA A 33 0.21 9.74 -0.80
C ALA A 33 0.06 10.35 -2.20
N ALA A 34 0.64 9.71 -3.22
CA ALA A 34 0.48 10.12 -4.62
C ALA A 34 -0.99 10.03 -5.07
N ILE A 35 -1.72 8.98 -4.70
CA ILE A 35 -3.15 8.81 -5.00
C ILE A 35 -3.98 9.93 -4.33
N ILE A 36 -3.76 10.19 -3.04
CA ILE A 36 -4.46 11.26 -2.30
C ILE A 36 -4.26 12.60 -3.00
N SER A 37 -3.03 12.93 -3.39
CA SER A 37 -2.71 14.20 -4.06
C SER A 37 -3.29 14.26 -5.49
N ALA A 38 -3.19 13.17 -6.26
CA ALA A 38 -3.74 13.08 -7.61
C ALA A 38 -5.27 13.27 -7.65
N HIS A 39 -5.96 12.97 -6.55
CA HIS A 39 -7.40 13.17 -6.41
C HIS A 39 -7.79 14.44 -5.64
N HIS A 40 -6.85 15.35 -5.38
CA HIS A 40 -7.08 16.61 -4.65
C HIS A 40 -7.66 16.39 -3.24
N LEU A 41 -7.29 15.29 -2.59
CA LEU A 41 -7.74 14.94 -1.23
C LEU A 41 -6.72 15.30 -0.15
N ASP A 42 -5.80 16.24 -0.43
CA ASP A 42 -4.69 16.62 0.46
C ASP A 42 -5.17 17.09 1.85
N GLN A 43 -6.40 17.62 1.92
CA GLN A 43 -7.06 18.00 3.17
C GLN A 43 -7.11 16.84 4.19
N TYR A 44 -7.08 15.58 3.73
CA TYR A 44 -6.92 14.39 4.57
C TYR A 44 -5.79 14.54 5.60
N TYR A 45 -4.65 15.10 5.21
CA TYR A 45 -3.50 15.24 6.10
C TYR A 45 -3.70 16.28 7.20
N THR A 46 -4.63 17.22 7.01
CA THR A 46 -4.99 18.26 7.98
C THR A 46 -6.12 17.83 8.89
N VAL A 47 -7.12 17.11 8.38
CA VAL A 47 -8.34 16.76 9.14
C VAL A 47 -8.25 15.45 9.90
N ARG A 48 -7.29 14.57 9.58
CA ARG A 48 -7.11 13.31 10.30
C ARG A 48 -6.61 13.56 11.72
N ASP A 49 -7.25 12.92 12.70
CA ASP A 49 -6.79 12.97 14.10
C ASP A 49 -5.51 12.15 14.31
N ARG A 50 -5.38 11.01 13.62
CA ARG A 50 -4.24 10.10 13.73
C ARG A 50 -3.99 9.33 12.42
N PRO A 51 -2.76 8.84 12.17
CA PRO A 51 -2.50 7.91 11.08
C PRO A 51 -3.38 6.67 11.15
N ALA A 52 -3.71 6.12 9.97
CA ALA A 52 -4.41 4.84 9.88
C ALA A 52 -3.60 3.74 10.58
N PRO A 53 -4.26 2.82 11.31
CA PRO A 53 -3.59 1.69 11.93
C PRO A 53 -2.91 0.84 10.86
N ARG A 54 -1.70 0.35 11.17
CA ARG A 54 -1.06 -0.70 10.38
C ARG A 54 -1.49 -2.06 10.91
N PRO A 55 -1.51 -3.10 10.06
CA PRO A 55 -1.54 -4.47 10.54
C PRO A 55 -0.34 -4.69 11.48
N ASP A 56 -0.60 -5.19 12.69
CA ASP A 56 0.45 -5.50 13.69
C ASP A 56 1.27 -6.73 13.29
N THR A 57 0.75 -7.54 12.38
CA THR A 57 1.41 -8.74 11.88
C THR A 57 2.52 -8.38 10.92
N ALA A 58 3.76 -8.71 11.29
CA ALA A 58 4.88 -8.71 10.35
C ALA A 58 4.54 -9.60 9.15
N TYR A 59 4.94 -9.18 7.95
CA TYR A 59 4.77 -9.98 6.75
C TYR A 59 5.58 -11.28 6.88
N ASP A 60 4.89 -12.40 7.05
CA ASP A 60 5.51 -13.71 7.10
C ASP A 60 5.58 -14.29 5.68
N HIS A 61 6.75 -14.19 5.07
CA HIS A 61 7.00 -14.79 3.76
C HIS A 61 6.71 -16.29 3.75
N SER A 62 6.97 -17.00 4.85
CA SER A 62 6.82 -18.46 4.90
C SER A 62 5.35 -18.89 4.77
N HIS A 63 4.43 -18.04 5.22
CA HIS A 63 2.99 -18.28 5.09
C HIS A 63 2.53 -18.37 3.62
N TRP A 64 3.21 -17.67 2.71
CA TRP A 64 2.80 -17.54 1.31
C TRP A 64 3.61 -18.43 0.34
N GLN A 65 4.68 -19.09 0.81
CA GLN A 65 5.59 -19.89 -0.04
C GLN A 65 4.87 -21.00 -0.84
N ALA A 66 3.76 -21.53 -0.32
CA ALA A 66 2.99 -22.55 -1.04
C ALA A 66 2.45 -22.03 -2.39
N TYR A 67 2.17 -20.74 -2.51
CA TYR A 67 1.68 -20.12 -3.75
C TYR A 67 2.78 -19.90 -4.79
N ASP A 68 4.05 -20.04 -4.42
CA ASP A 68 5.18 -20.01 -5.36
C ASP A 68 5.35 -21.35 -6.08
N LEU A 69 4.68 -22.42 -5.62
CA LEU A 69 4.69 -23.71 -6.29
C LEU A 69 3.89 -23.63 -7.61
N PRO A 70 4.46 -24.04 -8.77
CA PRO A 70 3.80 -23.91 -10.06
C PRO A 70 2.39 -24.53 -10.11
N ASP A 71 2.21 -25.69 -9.48
CA ASP A 71 0.93 -26.42 -9.46
C ASP A 71 -0.14 -25.72 -8.61
N ILE A 72 0.27 -24.91 -7.63
CA ILE A 72 -0.64 -24.10 -6.82
C ILE A 72 -0.94 -22.79 -7.55
N ALA A 73 0.07 -22.11 -8.08
CA ALA A 73 -0.09 -20.87 -8.84
C ALA A 73 -1.06 -21.05 -10.01
N ALA A 74 -0.93 -22.15 -10.77
CA ALA A 74 -1.79 -22.48 -11.90
C ALA A 74 -3.27 -22.67 -11.55
N GLN A 75 -3.64 -22.79 -10.27
CA GLN A 75 -5.05 -22.85 -9.84
C GLN A 75 -5.71 -21.46 -9.80
N TYR A 76 -4.90 -20.40 -9.75
CA TYR A 76 -5.37 -19.02 -9.59
C TYR A 76 -4.97 -18.12 -10.76
N THR A 77 -4.04 -18.57 -11.61
CA THR A 77 -3.55 -17.79 -12.74
C THR A 77 -4.10 -18.29 -14.08
N TYR A 78 -4.29 -17.34 -14.98
CA TYR A 78 -4.67 -17.55 -16.37
C TYR A 78 -3.54 -17.08 -17.27
N ARG A 79 -3.34 -17.72 -18.42
CA ARG A 79 -2.37 -17.23 -19.40
C ARG A 79 -2.99 -16.20 -20.32
N ASP A 80 -2.34 -15.05 -20.43
CA ASP A 80 -2.60 -14.01 -21.42
C ASP A 80 -1.33 -13.79 -22.26
N GLY A 81 -1.22 -14.55 -23.36
CA GLY A 81 -0.03 -14.59 -24.20
C GLY A 81 1.21 -15.06 -23.42
N GLU A 82 2.18 -14.16 -23.28
CA GLU A 82 3.43 -14.37 -22.53
C GLU A 82 3.32 -13.98 -21.04
N ASN A 83 2.18 -13.43 -20.62
CA ASN A 83 1.94 -12.98 -19.26
C ASN A 83 1.04 -13.96 -18.48
N ASN A 84 1.11 -13.89 -17.15
CA ASN A 84 0.15 -14.52 -16.25
C ASN A 84 -0.79 -13.45 -15.69
N GLU A 85 -2.08 -13.76 -15.66
CA GLU A 85 -3.15 -12.93 -15.12
C GLU A 85 -3.78 -13.60 -13.90
N ILE A 86 -4.23 -12.83 -12.91
CA ILE A 86 -4.99 -13.32 -11.76
C ILE A 86 -6.18 -12.38 -11.50
N HIS A 87 -7.33 -12.96 -11.18
CA HIS A 87 -8.52 -12.19 -10.81
C HIS A 87 -8.67 -12.21 -9.30
N LEU A 88 -8.56 -11.03 -8.68
CA LEU A 88 -8.70 -10.86 -7.23
C LEU A 88 -9.96 -10.07 -6.93
N TYR A 89 -10.87 -10.68 -6.18
CA TYR A 89 -11.98 -9.94 -5.56
C TYR A 89 -11.52 -9.42 -4.20
N ILE A 90 -11.41 -8.10 -4.07
CA ILE A 90 -11.02 -7.44 -2.83
C ILE A 90 -12.27 -6.86 -2.18
N ASP A 91 -12.59 -7.33 -0.99
CA ASP A 91 -13.70 -6.83 -0.18
C ASP A 91 -13.19 -6.00 1.02
N GLY A 92 -14.06 -5.15 1.58
CA GLY A 92 -13.77 -4.39 2.81
C GLY A 92 -12.76 -3.25 2.63
N LEU A 93 -12.51 -2.80 1.40
CA LEU A 93 -11.62 -1.67 1.15
C LEU A 93 -12.31 -0.35 1.55
N HIS A 94 -12.11 0.05 2.80
CA HIS A 94 -12.59 1.33 3.33
C HIS A 94 -11.46 2.35 3.33
N CYS A 95 -11.53 3.31 2.42
CA CYS A 95 -10.63 4.45 2.48
C CYS A 95 -11.13 5.43 3.54
N ALA A 96 -10.30 5.69 4.56
CA ALA A 96 -10.60 6.71 5.57
C ALA A 96 -10.75 8.12 4.95
N ALA A 97 -10.24 8.38 3.74
CA ALA A 97 -10.52 9.62 3.02
C ALA A 97 -11.89 9.59 2.32
N CYS A 98 -12.35 8.43 1.86
CA CYS A 98 -13.64 8.31 1.16
C CYS A 98 -14.85 8.37 2.10
N THR A 99 -14.72 7.98 3.37
CA THR A 99 -15.79 8.16 4.37
C THR A 99 -16.07 9.61 4.74
N TRP A 100 -15.16 10.53 4.42
CA TRP A 100 -15.35 11.98 4.66
C TRP A 100 -15.91 12.74 3.44
N LEU A 101 -16.11 12.06 2.31
CA LEU A 101 -16.66 12.62 1.07
C LEU A 101 -18.20 12.51 0.96
N ILE A 102 -18.90 12.20 2.06
CA ILE A 102 -20.36 12.14 2.15
C ILE A 102 -20.92 13.28 2.98
#